data_AF-A0A0F9HE07-F1
#
_entry.id   AF-A0A0F9HE07-F1
#
_cell.length_a   1.000
_cell.length_b   1.000
_cell.length_c   1.000
_cell.angle_alpha   90.00
_cell.angle_beta   90.00
_cell.angle_gamma   90.00
#
_symmetry.space_group_name_H-M   'P 1'
#
loop_
_entity.id
_entity.type
_entity.pdbx_description
1 polymer ?
#
loop_
_entity_poly.entity_id
_entity_poly.type
_entity_poly.pdbx_seq_one_letter_code
_entity_poly.pdbx_strand_id
1 'polypeptide(L)'
;MLTDRQTAVLRFIREFIEVRGKPPTVREIQRHFGFASLNSVSTHLAALQRKGCIRRVSGESRNIEILDGCPTKIELTPMIE
;
A
#
# COMPACT_ATOMS: atom_id res chain seq x y z
N MET A 1 -12.44 6.45 -6.12
CA MET A 1 -12.08 7.20 -4.90
C MET A 1 -11.51 6.25 -3.84
N LEU A 2 -10.37 6.60 -3.22
CA LEU A 2 -9.81 5.87 -2.08
C LEU A 2 -10.38 6.41 -0.77
N THR A 3 -10.49 5.55 0.25
CA THR A 3 -10.72 6.03 1.63
C THR A 3 -9.39 6.50 2.23
N ASP A 4 -9.43 7.33 3.29
CA ASP A 4 -8.22 7.82 3.96
C ASP A 4 -7.30 6.67 4.38
N ARG A 5 -7.89 5.58 4.89
CA ARG A 5 -7.13 4.39 5.29
C ARG A 5 -6.47 3.69 4.10
N GLN A 6 -7.15 3.60 2.95
CA GLN A 6 -6.58 3.02 1.74
C GLN A 6 -5.46 3.91 1.17
N THR A 7 -5.65 5.23 1.18
CA THR A 7 -4.63 6.21 0.78
C THR A 7 -3.39 6.09 1.66
N ALA A 8 -3.57 6.00 2.99
CA ALA A 8 -2.47 5.82 3.92
C ALA A 8 -1.69 4.52 3.66
N VAL A 9 -2.40 3.40 3.46
CA VAL A 9 -1.76 2.11 3.11
C VAL A 9 -0.99 2.21 1.79
N LEU A 10 -1.55 2.84 0.76
CA LEU A 10 -0.86 3.03 -0.53
C LEU A 10 0.40 3.90 -0.37
N ARG A 11 0.31 4.99 0.38
CA ARG A 11 1.45 5.87 0.68
C ARG A 11 2.56 5.12 1.40
N PHE A 12 2.21 4.36 2.44
CA PHE A 12 3.17 3.54 3.17
C PHE A 12 3.87 2.53 2.26
N ILE A 13 3.14 1.86 1.36
CA ILE A 13 3.75 0.92 0.40
C ILE A 13 4.77 1.65 -0.49
N ARG A 14 4.42 2.84 -1.01
CA ARG A 14 5.30 3.66 -1.85
C ARG A 14 6.56 4.07 -1.10
N GLU A 15 6.41 4.69 0.06
CA GLU A 15 7.52 5.15 0.90
C GLU A 15 8.42 3.98 1.30
N PHE A 16 7.84 2.84 1.65
CA PHE A 16 8.60 1.65 2.03
C PHE A 16 9.44 1.14 0.85
N ILE A 17 8.92 1.16 -0.38
CA ILE A 17 9.69 0.81 -1.59
C ILE A 17 10.80 1.83 -1.83
N GLU A 18 10.50 3.13 -1.76
CA GLU A 18 11.47 4.22 -1.97
C GLU A 18 12.63 4.14 -0.97
N VAL A 19 12.35 3.83 0.30
CA VAL A 19 13.36 3.76 1.37
C VAL A 19 14.10 2.42 1.43
N ARG A 20 13.41 1.29 1.16
CA ARG A 20 13.97 -0.06 1.37
C ARG A 20 14.31 -0.81 0.07
N GLY A 21 13.96 -0.27 -1.09
CA GLY A 21 14.13 -0.91 -2.40
C GLY A 21 13.29 -2.17 -2.63
N LYS A 22 12.30 -2.44 -1.77
CA LYS A 22 11.43 -3.62 -1.87
C LYS A 22 10.07 -3.36 -1.23
N PRO A 23 8.98 -3.98 -1.70
CA PRO A 23 7.66 -3.77 -1.10
C PRO A 23 7.54 -4.39 0.29
N PRO A 24 6.66 -3.83 1.14
CA PRO A 24 6.39 -4.41 2.45
C PRO A 24 5.60 -5.71 2.33
N THR A 25 5.72 -6.54 3.36
CA THR A 25 4.88 -7.72 3.59
C THR A 25 3.57 -7.33 4.27
N VAL A 26 2.56 -8.20 4.19
CA VAL A 26 1.28 -8.03 4.90
C VAL A 26 1.50 -7.84 6.41
N ARG A 27 2.46 -8.54 7.01
CA ARG A 27 2.83 -8.40 8.44
C ARG A 27 3.46 -7.05 8.76
N GLU A 28 4.29 -6.49 7.86
CA GLU A 28 4.87 -5.15 8.05
C GLU A 28 3.79 -4.08 7.99
N ILE A 29 2.86 -4.18 7.03
CA ILE A 29 1.70 -3.28 6.94
C ILE A 29 0.81 -3.43 8.20
N GLN A 30 0.56 -4.66 8.65
CA GLN A 30 -0.22 -4.90 9.88
C GLN A 30 0.39 -4.17 11.07
N ARG A 31 1.70 -4.36 11.29
CA ARG A 31 2.43 -3.77 12.42
C ARG A 31 2.47 -2.25 12.36
N HIS A 32 2.74 -1.68 11.19
CA HIS A 32 2.82 -0.23 11.02
C HIS A 32 1.47 0.46 11.33
N PHE A 33 0.37 -0.14 10.89
CA PHE A 33 -0.95 0.46 11.03
C PHE A 33 -1.75 -0.02 12.25
N GLY A 34 -1.25 -0.99 13.02
CA GLY A 34 -1.96 -1.57 14.16
C GLY A 34 -3.23 -2.33 13.77
N PHE A 35 -3.25 -2.99 12.61
CA PHE A 35 -4.43 -3.77 12.21
C PHE A 35 -4.61 -4.99 13.12
N ALA A 36 -5.86 -5.25 13.52
CA ALA A 36 -6.22 -6.37 14.40
C ALA A 36 -5.92 -7.74 13.77
N SER A 37 -5.83 -7.84 12.44
CA SER A 37 -5.51 -9.09 11.76
C SER A 37 -4.83 -8.87 10.40
N LEU A 38 -4.16 -9.92 9.90
CA LEU A 38 -3.65 -9.98 8.52
C LEU A 38 -4.76 -9.92 7.47
N ASN A 39 -5.97 -10.39 7.83
CA ASN A 39 -7.11 -10.35 6.92
C ASN A 39 -7.56 -8.91 6.68
N SER A 40 -7.60 -8.07 7.72
CA SER A 40 -7.90 -6.63 7.59
C SER A 40 -6.95 -5.94 6.61
N VAL A 41 -5.65 -6.24 6.68
CA VAL A 41 -4.66 -5.75 5.71
C VAL A 41 -4.98 -6.24 4.30
N SER A 42 -5.25 -7.54 4.15
CA SER A 42 -5.58 -8.16 2.87
C SER A 42 -6.82 -7.54 2.23
N THR A 43 -7.83 -7.16 3.02
CA THR A 43 -9.02 -6.43 2.56
C THR A 43 -8.66 -5.07 1.97
N HIS A 44 -7.80 -4.29 2.65
CA HIS A 44 -7.33 -3.01 2.12
C HIS A 44 -6.53 -3.19 0.82
N LEU A 45 -5.62 -4.16 0.78
CA LEU A 45 -4.84 -4.47 -0.41
C LEU A 45 -5.73 -4.93 -1.58
N ALA A 46 -6.74 -5.76 -1.32
CA ALA A 46 -7.69 -6.19 -2.34
C ALA A 46 -8.51 -5.00 -2.89
N ALA A 47 -8.89 -4.06 -2.02
CA ALA A 47 -9.59 -2.85 -2.45
C ALA A 47 -8.69 -1.94 -3.30
N LEU A 48 -7.41 -1.78 -2.95
CA LEU A 48 -6.44 -1.04 -3.76
C LEU A 48 -6.22 -1.70 -5.12
N GLN A 49 -6.10 -3.04 -5.15
CA GLN A 49 -5.94 -3.79 -6.39
C GLN A 49 -7.16 -3.66 -7.31
N ARG A 50 -8.37 -3.82 -6.77
CA ARG A 50 -9.63 -3.62 -7.52
C ARG A 50 -9.75 -2.22 -8.10
N LYS A 51 -9.11 -1.23 -7.49
CA LYS A 51 -9.11 0.18 -7.94
C LYS A 51 -7.96 0.50 -8.89
N GLY A 52 -7.16 -0.50 -9.29
CA GLY A 52 -6.05 -0.31 -10.22
C GLY A 52 -4.86 0.44 -9.63
N CYS A 53 -4.74 0.49 -8.30
CA CYS A 53 -3.64 1.21 -7.64
C CYS A 53 -2.43 0.31 -7.35
N ILE A 54 -2.66 -1.00 -7.19
CA ILE A 54 -1.59 -1.98 -6.97
C ILE A 54 -1.88 -3.28 -7.72
N ARG A 55 -0.84 -4.07 -7.94
CA ARG A 55 -0.93 -5.48 -8.31
C ARG A 55 -0.26 -6.33 -7.22
N ARG A 56 -0.84 -7.49 -6.89
CA ARG A 56 -0.19 -8.49 -6.04
C ARG A 56 -0.64 -9.90 -6.40
N VAL A 57 0.22 -10.87 -6.15
CA VAL A 57 -0.13 -12.30 -6.19
C VAL A 57 -0.53 -12.71 -4.76
N SER A 58 -1.43 -13.67 -4.58
CA SER A 58 -1.70 -14.19 -3.23
C SER A 58 -0.73 -15.32 -2.92
N GLY A 59 -0.21 -15.39 -1.69
CA GLY A 59 0.65 -16.49 -1.23
C GLY A 59 2.15 -16.24 -1.33
N GLU A 60 2.60 -15.24 -2.10
CA GLU A 60 4.01 -14.85 -2.14
C GLU A 60 4.28 -13.62 -1.27
N SER A 61 5.45 -13.61 -0.62
CA SER A 61 5.91 -12.44 0.12
C SER A 61 6.47 -11.39 -0.83
N ARG A 62 6.25 -10.09 -0.52
CA ARG A 62 6.88 -8.96 -1.22
C ARG A 62 6.59 -8.90 -2.73
N ASN A 63 5.37 -9.21 -3.11
CA ASN A 63 4.91 -9.21 -4.50
C ASN A 63 3.95 -8.05 -4.82
N ILE A 64 4.01 -6.98 -4.02
CA ILE A 64 3.18 -5.80 -4.22
C ILE A 64 3.88 -4.86 -5.18
N GLU A 65 3.20 -4.49 -6.26
CA GLU A 65 3.64 -3.53 -7.26
C GLU A 65 2.65 -2.36 -7.28
N ILE A 66 3.15 -1.13 -7.34
CA ILE A 66 2.32 0.07 -7.49
C ILE A 66 2.05 0.30 -8.98
N LEU A 67 0.80 0.62 -9.31
CA LEU A 67 0.38 0.92 -10.68
C LEU A 67 0.12 2.42 -10.83
N ASP A 68 0.46 2.98 -11.99
CA ASP A 68 0.24 4.41 -12.31
C ASP A 68 -1.23 4.77 -12.53
N GLY A 69 -2.11 3.77 -12.68
CA GLY A 69 -3.55 3.94 -12.92
C GLY A 69 -4.37 4.34 -11.68
N CYS A 70 -3.74 4.63 -10.54
CA CYS A 70 -4.47 5.00 -9.34
C CYS A 70 -5.05 6.42 -9.47
N PRO A 71 -6.37 6.63 -9.38
CA PRO A 71 -7.01 7.93 -9.58
C PRO A 71 -6.84 8.90 -8.39
N THR A 72 -5.73 8.81 -7.66
CA THR A 72 -5.41 9.75 -6.58
C THR A 72 -4.50 10.84 -7.10
N LYS A 73 -4.98 12.10 -7.05
CA LYS A 73 -4.10 13.27 -6.94
C LYS A 73 -3.25 13.10 -5.68
N ILE A 74 -2.14 12.38 -5.76
CA ILE A 74 -1.10 12.45 -4.74
C ILE A 74 -0.18 13.57 -5.22
N GLU A 75 -0.56 14.82 -4.94
CA GLU A 75 0.40 15.92 -4.96
C GLU A 75 1.38 15.63 -3.82
N LEU A 76 2.48 14.99 -4.19
CA LEU A 76 3.64 14.79 -3.32
C LEU A 76 4.33 16.14 -3.23
N THR A 77 4.03 16.92 -2.19
CA THR A 77 5.00 17.93 -1.76
C THR A 77 6.22 17.17 -1.24
N PRO A 78 7.43 17.43 -1.73
CA PRO A 78 8.62 16.82 -1.16
C PRO A 78 8.67 17.21 0.32
N MET A 79 8.70 16.22 1.21
CA MET A 79 9.00 16.43 2.62
C MET A 79 10.49 16.79 2.72
N ILE A 80 10.80 18.07 2.53
CA ILE A 80 12.04 18.70 2.96
C ILE A 80 11.66 19.62 4.11
N GLU A 81 12.01 19.23 5.34
CA GLU A 81 12.39 20.12 6.45
C GLU A 81 13.56 19.48 7.20
#